data_AF-A0A9D7FL29-F1
#
_entry.id   AF-A0A9D7FL29-F1
#
_cell.length_a   1.000
_cell.length_b   1.000
_cell.length_c   1.000
_cell.angle_alpha   90.00
_cell.angle_beta   90.00
_cell.angle_gamma   90.00
#
_symmetry.space_group_name_H-M   'P 1'
#
loop_
_entity.id
_entity.type
_entity.pdbx_description
1 polymer ?
#
loop_
_entity_poly.entity_id
_entity_poly.type
_entity_poly.pdbx_seq_one_letter_code
_entity_poly.pdbx_strand_id
1 'polypeptide(L)'
;MPRQWEGHDIEVRRCPVRKGEVHYHHSLTWHGSHANQSGRHRRAIAFHYMTEETFYIQSGDHVMKQFVQDPDGQKPRGGLPSAL
;
A
#
# COMPACT_ATOMS: atom_id res chain seq x y z
N MET A 1 0.05 14.06 10.37
CA MET A 1 -0.17 13.03 11.41
C MET A 1 -0.54 13.76 12.69
N PRO A 2 -1.61 13.38 13.39
CA PRO A 2 -2.01 14.07 14.61
C PRO A 2 -1.02 13.74 15.73
N ARG A 3 -1.01 14.55 16.79
CA ARG A 3 -0.13 14.35 17.96
C ARG A 3 -0.65 13.29 18.93
N GLN A 4 -1.96 13.07 18.95
CA GLN A 4 -2.64 12.12 19.82
C GLN A 4 -3.77 11.38 19.09
N TRP A 5 -4.11 10.20 19.57
CA TRP A 5 -5.26 9.40 19.17
C TRP A 5 -5.86 8.70 20.38
N GLU A 6 -7.16 8.89 20.63
CA GLU A 6 -7.88 8.27 21.76
C GLU A 6 -7.19 8.47 23.13
N GLY A 7 -6.57 9.64 23.34
CA GLY A 7 -5.84 9.96 24.57
C GLY A 7 -4.42 9.39 24.66
N HIS A 8 -3.96 8.68 23.62
CA HIS A 8 -2.59 8.18 23.51
C HIS A 8 -1.72 9.13 22.69
N ASP A 9 -0.52 9.43 23.21
CA ASP A 9 0.50 10.16 22.45
C ASP A 9 1.01 9.34 21.28
N ILE A 10 1.23 10.01 20.15
CA ILE A 10 1.73 9.40 18.92
C ILE A 10 3.15 9.86 18.68
N GLU A 11 4.06 8.90 18.71
CA GLU A 11 5.45 9.13 18.37
C GLU A 11 5.74 8.77 16.92
N VAL A 12 6.16 9.76 16.12
CA VAL A 12 6.59 9.52 14.74
C VAL A 12 8.04 9.03 14.72
N ARG A 13 8.24 7.78 14.31
CA ARG A 13 9.58 7.19 14.13
C ARG A 13 10.02 7.25 12.67
N ARG A 14 11.27 7.69 12.44
CA ARG A 14 11.90 7.64 11.11
C ARG A 14 12.45 6.24 10.86
N CYS A 15 12.15 5.69 9.70
CA CYS A 15 12.69 4.42 9.22
C CYS A 15 13.49 4.66 7.93
N PRO A 16 14.78 5.04 8.01
CA PRO A 16 15.62 5.17 6.83
C PRO A 16 15.89 3.78 6.24
N VAL A 17 15.70 3.63 4.93
CA VAL A 17 15.86 2.37 4.19
C VAL A 17 17.02 2.54 3.20
N ARG A 18 18.04 1.68 3.27
CA ARG A 18 19.18 1.71 2.34
C ARG A 18 18.79 1.08 1.01
N LYS A 19 19.59 1.34 -0.04
CA LYS A 19 19.39 0.69 -1.34
C LYS A 19 19.45 -0.83 -1.18
N GLY A 20 18.38 -1.52 -1.58
CA GLY A 20 18.27 -2.98 -1.48
C GLY A 20 17.61 -3.47 -0.20
N GLU A 21 17.34 -2.60 0.77
CA GLU A 21 16.56 -2.93 1.96
C GLU A 21 15.05 -2.75 1.72
N VAL A 22 14.26 -3.39 2.58
CA VAL A 22 12.80 -3.35 2.55
C VAL A 22 12.26 -2.94 3.91
N HIS A 23 11.10 -2.30 3.91
CA HIS A 23 10.35 -1.99 5.12
C HIS A 23 8.93 -2.54 4.99
N TYR A 24 8.51 -3.34 5.95
CA TYR A 24 7.15 -3.88 6.04
C TYR A 24 6.33 -3.06 7.03
N HIS A 25 5.08 -2.78 6.68
CA HIS A 25 4.10 -2.18 7.59
C HIS A 25 2.73 -2.80 7.34
N HIS A 26 1.90 -2.81 8.38
CA HIS A 26 0.50 -3.21 8.24
C HIS A 26 -0.26 -2.10 7.50
N SER A 27 -1.28 -2.44 6.70
CA SER A 27 -2.04 -1.46 5.90
C SER A 27 -2.71 -0.36 6.76
N LEU A 28 -3.07 -0.70 8.00
CA LEU A 28 -3.66 0.22 8.97
C LEU A 28 -2.63 1.02 9.78
N THR A 29 -1.32 0.73 9.65
CA THR A 29 -0.28 1.52 10.30
C THR A 29 -0.28 2.91 9.69
N TRP A 30 -0.45 3.95 10.51
CA TRP A 30 -0.31 5.30 10.01
C TRP A 30 1.14 5.57 9.59
N HIS A 31 1.33 5.96 8.34
CA HIS A 31 2.65 6.17 7.79
C HIS A 31 2.64 7.30 6.77
N GLY A 32 3.82 7.81 6.45
CA GLY A 32 3.99 8.88 5.48
C GLY A 32 5.45 9.09 5.14
N SER A 33 5.69 9.87 4.10
CA SER A 33 7.04 10.20 3.67
C SER A 33 7.23 11.71 3.70
N HIS A 34 8.39 12.15 4.20
CA HIS A 34 8.72 13.56 4.25
C HIS A 34 9.17 14.06 2.87
N ALA A 35 9.06 15.38 2.66
CA ALA A 35 9.59 16.06 1.49
C ALA A 35 11.09 15.74 1.30
N ASN A 36 11.47 15.52 0.05
CA ASN A 36 12.85 15.17 -0.29
C ASN A 36 13.68 16.44 -0.51
N GLN A 37 14.68 16.67 0.35
CA GLN A 37 15.55 17.85 0.32
C GLN A 37 16.96 17.54 -0.23
N SER A 38 17.20 16.33 -0.75
CA SER A 38 18.55 15.87 -1.11
C SER A 38 19.03 16.27 -2.51
N GLY A 39 18.18 16.91 -3.32
CA GLY A 39 18.48 17.21 -4.73
C GLY A 39 18.51 15.98 -5.67
N ARG A 40 18.34 14.76 -5.13
CA ARG A 40 18.33 13.49 -5.89
C ARG A 40 16.97 12.84 -5.84
N HIS A 41 16.54 12.16 -6.90
CA HIS A 41 15.29 11.41 -6.89
C HIS A 41 15.29 10.28 -5.84
N ARG A 42 14.27 10.23 -4.98
CA ARG A 42 14.01 9.12 -4.07
C ARG A 42 13.09 8.12 -4.76
N ARG A 43 13.63 6.98 -5.21
CA ARG A 43 12.91 5.92 -5.93
C ARG A 43 12.59 4.77 -4.98
N ALA A 44 11.36 4.26 -5.02
CA ALA A 44 10.89 3.11 -4.27
C ALA A 44 9.77 2.40 -5.04
N ILE A 45 9.55 1.12 -4.73
CA ILE A 45 8.42 0.33 -5.21
C ILE A 45 7.71 -0.21 -3.96
N ALA A 46 6.38 -0.18 -3.97
CA ALA A 46 5.57 -0.75 -2.91
C ALA A 46 4.87 -2.01 -3.43
N PHE A 47 4.88 -3.06 -2.62
CA PHE A 47 4.12 -4.28 -2.85
C PHE A 47 3.10 -4.42 -1.71
N HIS A 48 1.82 -4.56 -2.06
CA HIS A 48 0.78 -4.87 -1.09
C HIS A 48 0.45 -6.36 -1.17
N TYR A 49 0.65 -7.06 -0.06
CA TYR A 49 0.31 -8.47 0.07
C TYR A 49 -1.04 -8.59 0.77
N MET A 50 -1.88 -9.49 0.26
CA MET A 50 -3.23 -9.75 0.75
C MET A 50 -3.38 -11.26 0.97
N THR A 51 -4.21 -11.66 1.94
CA THR A 51 -4.46 -13.08 2.22
C THR A 51 -5.36 -13.68 1.13
N GLU A 52 -5.39 -15.01 1.05
CA GLU A 52 -6.32 -15.77 0.20
C GLU A 52 -7.81 -15.59 0.54
N GLU A 53 -8.11 -14.93 1.66
CA GLU A 53 -9.47 -14.56 2.09
C GLU A 53 -9.95 -13.23 1.47
N THR A 54 -9.11 -12.60 0.65
CA THR A 54 -9.44 -11.32 0.02
C THR A 54 -10.33 -11.52 -1.20
N PHE A 55 -11.41 -10.74 -1.27
CA PHE A 55 -12.33 -10.69 -2.41
C PHE A 55 -12.34 -9.28 -3.01
N TYR A 56 -12.53 -9.20 -4.32
CA TYR A 56 -12.71 -7.93 -4.99
C TYR A 56 -14.11 -7.37 -4.68
N ILE A 57 -14.16 -6.08 -4.31
CA ILE A 57 -15.39 -5.35 -4.03
C ILE A 57 -15.54 -4.24 -5.07
N GLN A 58 -16.44 -4.44 -6.03
CA GLN A 58 -16.64 -3.53 -7.15
C GLN A 58 -17.24 -2.20 -6.69
N SER A 59 -17.99 -2.15 -5.59
CA SER A 59 -18.53 -0.87 -5.09
C SER A 59 -17.43 0.08 -4.54
N GLY A 60 -16.22 -0.43 -4.29
CA GLY A 60 -15.10 0.38 -3.81
C GLY A 60 -14.60 1.39 -4.85
N ASP A 61 -14.20 2.57 -4.37
CA ASP A 61 -13.70 3.67 -5.21
C ASP A 61 -12.17 3.74 -5.16
N HIS A 62 -11.52 2.77 -5.79
CA HIS A 62 -10.06 2.72 -5.89
C HIS A 62 -9.60 3.17 -7.28
N VAL A 63 -8.60 4.05 -7.33
CA VAL A 63 -8.06 4.62 -8.60
C VAL A 63 -7.50 3.57 -9.56
N MET A 64 -7.22 2.35 -9.09
CA MET A 64 -6.75 1.24 -9.93
C MET A 64 -7.87 0.29 -10.40
N LYS A 65 -9.13 0.55 -10.03
CA LYS A 65 -10.27 -0.35 -10.28
C LYS A 65 -10.44 -0.71 -11.76
N GLN A 66 -10.18 0.23 -12.68
CA GLN A 66 -10.28 -0.02 -14.13
C GLN A 66 -9.34 -1.12 -14.65
N PHE A 67 -8.33 -1.54 -13.88
CA PHE A 67 -7.42 -2.62 -14.25
C PHE A 67 -7.81 -3.98 -13.65
N VAL A 68 -8.84 -4.03 -12.80
CA VAL A 68 -9.33 -5.29 -12.20
C VAL A 68 -10.35 -5.92 -13.12
N GLN A 69 -10.09 -7.16 -13.54
CA GLN A 69 -10.95 -7.93 -14.44
C GLN A 69 -11.81 -8.98 -13.70
N ASP A 70 -11.52 -9.20 -12.42
CA ASP A 70 -12.28 -10.15 -11.61
C ASP A 70 -13.71 -9.63 -11.33
N PRO A 71 -14.73 -10.50 -11.37
CA PRO A 71 -16.09 -10.11 -11.00
C PRO A 71 -16.21 -9.71 -9.53
N ASP A 72 -17.23 -8.91 -9.21
CA ASP A 72 -17.55 -8.53 -7.84
C ASP A 72 -17.74 -9.77 -6.94
N GLY A 73 -17.19 -9.73 -5.73
CA GLY A 73 -17.24 -10.81 -4.76
C GLY A 73 -16.35 -12.02 -5.07
N GLN A 74 -15.49 -11.96 -6.09
CA GLN A 74 -14.58 -13.05 -6.46
C GLN A 74 -13.15 -12.81 -5.96
N LYS A 75 -12.38 -13.90 -5.81
CA LYS A 75 -10.96 -13.81 -5.47
C LYS A 75 -10.18 -13.15 -6.61
N PRO A 76 -9.26 -12.20 -6.33
CA PRO A 76 -8.33 -11.70 -7.33
C PRO A 76 -7.44 -12.84 -7.83
N ARG A 77 -7.46 -13.14 -9.13
CA ARG A 77 -6.68 -14.26 -9.71
C ARG A 77 -5.40 -13.83 -10.41
N GLY A 78 -5.15 -12.52 -10.46
CA GLY A 78 -4.10 -11.95 -11.28
C GLY A 78 -4.49 -11.97 -12.76
N GLY A 79 -4.12 -10.92 -13.49
CA GLY A 79 -4.37 -10.83 -14.92
C GLY A 79 -3.31 -11.61 -15.69
N LEU A 80 -3.47 -12.93 -15.84
CA LEU A 80 -2.96 -13.56 -17.05
C LEU A 80 -4.08 -13.45 -18.09
N PRO A 81 -3.86 -12.76 -19.22
CA PRO A 81 -4.84 -12.80 -20.30
C PRO A 81 -5.01 -14.25 -20.72
N SER A 82 -6.26 -14.71 -20.80
CA SER A 82 -6.62 -15.97 -21.43
C SER A 82 -6.43 -15.84 -22.95
N ALA A 83 -5.18 -15.86 -23.42
CA ALA A 83 -4.82 -16.10 -24.81
C ALA A 83 -3.29 -16.14 -24.96
N LEU A 84 -2.71 -17.33 -24.87
CA LEU A 84 -1.59 -17.77 -25.71
C LEU A 84 -1.98 -19.13 -26.29
#